data_AF-A0A2V8GXH4-F1
#
_entry.id   AF-A0A2V8GXH4-F1
#
_cell.length_a   1.000
_cell.length_b   1.000
_cell.length_c   1.000
_cell.angle_alpha   90.00
_cell.angle_beta   90.00
_cell.angle_gamma   90.00
#
_symmetry.space_group_name_H-M   'P 1'
#
loop_
_entity.id
_entity.type
_entity.pdbx_description
1 polymer ?
#
loop_
_entity_poly.entity_id
_entity_poly.type
_entity_poly.pdbx_seq_one_letter_code
_entity_poly.pdbx_strand_id
1 'polypeptide(L)'
;MSDESYKYREIEPKWREYWISNRLHEARDEDPRPKYYCLDMFPYPSGSGLHVGHWRSYVLPDCWSRYKWLQGYKVLHPMGWDAFG
;
A
#
# COMPACT_ATOMS: atom_id res chain seq x y z
N MET A 1 33.86 16.70 0.98
CA MET A 1 33.03 15.53 1.28
C MET A 1 31.71 15.77 0.58
N SER A 2 31.41 15.03 -0.49
CA SER A 2 30.11 15.11 -1.14
C SER A 2 29.04 14.68 -0.13
N ASP A 3 28.02 15.50 0.03
CA ASP A 3 26.86 15.19 0.85
C ASP A 3 26.10 14.01 0.21
N GLU A 4 26.41 12.78 0.64
CA GLU A 4 25.69 11.56 0.26
C GLU A 4 24.40 11.41 1.08
N SER A 5 23.61 12.49 1.18
CA SER A 5 22.33 12.46 1.88
C SER A 5 21.26 11.70 1.08
N TYR A 6 20.41 10.96 1.78
CA TYR A 6 19.34 10.18 1.16
C TYR A 6 18.31 11.08 0.46
N LYS A 7 18.24 10.98 -0.87
CA LYS A 7 17.37 11.81 -1.71
C LYS A 7 15.96 11.21 -1.86
N TYR A 8 15.19 11.19 -0.79
CA TYR A 8 13.82 10.63 -0.78
C TYR A 8 12.91 11.24 -1.87
N ARG A 9 13.06 12.54 -2.16
CA ARG A 9 12.30 13.25 -3.21
C ARG A 9 12.52 12.71 -4.62
N GLU A 10 13.64 12.05 -4.87
CA GLU A 10 13.95 11.41 -6.16
C GLU A 10 13.58 9.91 -6.12
N ILE A 11 13.82 9.25 -4.97
CA ILE A 11 13.70 7.80 -4.84
C ILE A 11 12.24 7.35 -4.70
N GLU A 12 11.43 8.03 -3.88
CA GLU A 12 10.04 7.61 -3.63
C GLU A 12 9.13 7.73 -4.86
N PRO A 13 9.16 8.82 -5.66
CA PRO A 13 8.37 8.89 -6.89
C PRO A 13 8.75 7.80 -7.89
N LYS A 14 10.06 7.56 -8.09
CA LYS A 14 10.58 6.52 -8.98
C LYS A 14 9.97 5.15 -8.66
N TRP A 15 9.95 4.75 -7.39
CA TRP A 15 9.40 3.45 -7.00
C TRP A 15 7.89 3.39 -7.10
N ARG A 16 7.17 4.47 -6.75
CA ARG A 16 5.71 4.53 -6.94
C ARG A 16 5.32 4.36 -8.40
N GLU A 17 6.01 5.05 -9.31
CA GLU A 17 5.80 4.91 -10.76
C GLU A 17 6.11 3.50 -11.27
N TYR A 18 7.20 2.90 -10.79
CA TYR A 18 7.55 1.52 -11.10
C TYR A 18 6.46 0.53 -10.64
N TRP A 19 5.94 0.67 -9.42
CA TRP A 19 4.89 -0.21 -8.90
C TRP A 19 3.58 -0.10 -9.68
N ILE A 20 3.17 1.12 -10.06
CA ILE A 20 1.95 1.37 -10.83
C ILE A 20 2.10 0.82 -12.26
N SER A 21 3.21 1.15 -12.95
CA SER A 21 3.43 0.73 -14.33
C SER A 21 3.50 -0.78 -14.49
N ASN A 22 4.08 -1.48 -13.51
CA ASN A 22 4.19 -2.94 -13.53
C ASN A 22 3.00 -3.67 -12.87
N ARG A 23 2.02 -2.92 -12.33
CA ARG A 23 0.83 -3.45 -11.64
C ARG A 23 1.18 -4.49 -10.56
N LEU A 24 2.25 -4.26 -9.79
CA LEU A 24 2.82 -5.28 -8.88
C LEU A 24 1.87 -5.73 -7.76
N HIS A 25 0.92 -4.87 -7.40
CA HIS A 25 -0.04 -5.11 -6.32
C HIS A 25 -1.46 -5.41 -6.83
N GLU A 26 -1.62 -5.68 -8.13
CA GLU A 26 -2.89 -6.12 -8.72
C GLU A 26 -3.11 -7.62 -8.41
N ALA A 27 -4.09 -7.92 -7.55
CA ALA A 27 -4.49 -9.30 -7.28
C ALA A 27 -5.38 -9.82 -8.42
N ARG A 28 -4.88 -10.77 -9.21
CA ARG A 28 -5.59 -11.37 -10.35
C ARG A 28 -6.24 -12.71 -9.99
N ASP A 29 -7.39 -13.02 -10.56
CA ASP A 29 -8.09 -14.26 -10.21
C ASP A 29 -7.34 -15.52 -10.65
N GLU A 30 -6.66 -15.46 -11.79
CA GLU A 30 -5.93 -16.57 -12.42
C GLU A 30 -4.59 -16.90 -11.73
N ASP A 31 -4.15 -16.09 -10.78
CA ASP A 31 -2.89 -16.31 -10.09
C ASP A 31 -2.99 -17.52 -9.14
N PRO A 32 -2.14 -18.56 -9.33
CA PRO A 32 -2.20 -19.84 -8.64
C PRO A 32 -1.69 -19.80 -7.20
N ARG A 33 -1.09 -18.68 -6.77
CA ARG A 33 -0.58 -18.50 -5.41
C ARG A 33 -1.71 -18.56 -4.36
N PRO A 34 -1.42 -18.99 -3.12
CA PRO A 34 -2.41 -19.00 -2.04
C PRO A 34 -2.97 -17.60 -1.78
N LYS A 35 -4.29 -17.47 -1.66
CA LYS A 35 -4.99 -16.20 -1.45
C LYS A 35 -4.74 -15.67 -0.04
N TYR A 36 -4.53 -14.37 0.08
CA TYR A 36 -4.48 -13.66 1.35
C TYR A 36 -5.23 -12.33 1.23
N TYR A 37 -6.19 -12.07 2.12
CA TYR A 37 -6.95 -10.83 2.15
C TYR A 37 -6.58 -10.04 3.40
N CYS A 38 -5.95 -8.88 3.21
CA CYS A 38 -5.66 -7.93 4.28
C CYS A 38 -6.59 -6.72 4.10
N LEU A 39 -7.38 -6.41 5.13
CA LEU A 39 -8.41 -5.38 5.04
C LEU A 39 -8.25 -4.36 6.17
N ASP A 40 -8.28 -3.10 5.77
CA ASP A 40 -8.30 -1.96 6.67
C ASP A 40 -9.71 -1.39 6.76
N MET A 41 -10.02 -0.74 7.88
CA MET A 41 -11.22 0.08 7.97
C MET A 41 -11.09 1.26 7.02
N PHE A 42 -12.03 1.39 6.09
CA PHE A 42 -11.99 2.48 5.11
C PHE A 42 -12.23 3.84 5.80
N PRO A 43 -11.48 4.88 5.42
CA PRO A 43 -11.69 6.21 5.96
C PRO A 43 -13.01 6.81 5.49
N TYR A 44 -13.64 7.58 6.38
CA TYR A 44 -14.63 8.59 5.98
C TYR A 44 -13.93 9.73 5.23
N PRO A 45 -14.49 10.24 4.12
CA PRO A 45 -13.96 11.41 3.40
C PRO A 45 -14.30 12.72 4.15
N SER A 46 -13.95 12.80 5.43
CA SER A 46 -14.48 13.77 6.40
C SER A 46 -13.77 15.14 6.43
N GLY A 47 -12.83 15.42 5.53
CA GLY A 47 -12.10 16.71 5.54
C GLY A 47 -10.81 16.74 4.73
N SER A 48 -9.89 17.64 5.10
CA SER A 48 -8.66 18.01 4.36
C SER A 48 -7.49 17.02 4.46
N GLY A 49 -7.79 15.71 4.50
CA GLY A 49 -6.79 14.65 4.33
C GLY A 49 -6.67 13.67 5.49
N LEU A 50 -5.59 12.87 5.45
CA LEU A 50 -5.32 11.81 6.42
C LEU A 50 -4.58 12.37 7.65
N HIS A 51 -5.14 12.17 8.85
CA HIS A 51 -4.42 12.41 10.11
C HIS A 51 -3.52 11.24 10.53
N VAL A 52 -2.66 11.45 11.55
CA VAL A 52 -1.70 10.44 12.05
C VAL A 52 -2.38 9.11 12.46
N GLY A 53 -3.62 9.15 12.95
CA GLY A 53 -4.41 7.93 13.21
C GLY A 53 -4.63 7.05 11.98
N HIS A 54 -4.83 7.63 10.79
CA HIS A 54 -4.93 6.89 9.54
C HIS A 54 -3.57 6.29 9.15
N TRP A 55 -2.49 7.07 9.30
CA TRP A 55 -1.14 6.58 9.04
C TRP A 55 -0.83 5.33 9.89
N ARG A 56 -1.14 5.38 11.19
CA ARG A 56 -0.96 4.22 12.08
C ARG A 56 -1.80 3.02 11.65
N SER A 57 -3.02 3.27 11.17
CA SER A 57 -3.95 2.22 10.78
C SER A 57 -3.57 1.55 9.47
N TYR A 58 -2.98 2.26 8.50
CA TYR A 58 -2.70 1.71 7.16
C TYR A 58 -1.26 1.18 6.99
N VAL A 59 -0.29 1.72 7.74
CA VAL A 59 1.11 1.30 7.58
C VAL A 59 1.37 -0.10 8.13
N LEU A 60 0.81 -0.44 9.29
CA LEU A 60 0.93 -1.78 9.87
C LEU A 60 0.40 -2.89 8.93
N PRO A 61 -0.81 -2.78 8.38
CA PRO A 61 -1.34 -3.74 7.42
C PRO A 61 -0.60 -3.71 6.08
N ASP A 62 -0.11 -2.57 5.58
CA ASP A 62 0.75 -2.55 4.37
C ASP A 62 2.06 -3.34 4.60
N CYS A 63 2.70 -3.17 5.75
CA CYS A 63 3.87 -3.98 6.14
C CYS A 63 3.54 -5.47 6.18
N TRP A 64 2.38 -5.84 6.74
CA TRP A 64 1.94 -7.23 6.82
C TRP A 64 1.59 -7.83 5.46
N SER A 65 0.91 -7.06 4.60
CA SER A 65 0.62 -7.40 3.21
C SER A 65 1.90 -7.65 2.42
N ARG A 66 2.91 -6.79 2.56
CA ARG A 66 4.23 -6.99 1.93
C ARG A 66 4.95 -8.22 2.45
N TYR A 67 4.88 -8.47 3.76
CA TYR A 67 5.42 -9.68 4.36
C TYR A 67 4.79 -10.94 3.76
N LYS A 68 3.46 -10.98 3.62
CA LYS A 68 2.73 -12.08 2.98
C LYS A 68 3.05 -12.22 1.49
N TRP A 69 3.21 -11.10 0.79
CA TRP A 69 3.63 -11.10 -0.62
C TRP A 69 5.02 -11.74 -0.81
N LEU A 70 5.98 -11.43 0.08
CA LEU A 70 7.31 -12.06 0.10
C LEU A 70 7.25 -13.55 0.45
N GLN A 71 6.24 -13.99 1.21
CA GLN A 71 5.98 -15.42 1.49
C GLN A 71 5.32 -16.16 0.32
N GLY A 72 5.11 -15.50 -0.83
CA GLY A 72 4.54 -16.12 -2.03
C GLY A 72 3.02 -16.17 -2.06
N TYR A 73 2.33 -15.36 -1.23
CA TYR A 73 0.87 -15.25 -1.29
C TYR A 73 0.41 -14.28 -2.38
N LYS A 74 -0.77 -14.54 -2.93
CA LYS A 74 -1.56 -13.58 -3.67
C LYS A 74 -2.31 -12.69 -2.69
N VAL A 75 -1.78 -11.49 -2.47
CA VAL A 75 -2.32 -10.54 -1.50
C VAL A 75 -3.30 -9.59 -2.17
N LEU A 76 -4.53 -9.55 -1.68
CA LEU A 76 -5.49 -8.47 -1.92
C LEU A 76 -5.46 -7.55 -0.69
N HIS A 77 -5.07 -6.29 -0.90
CA HIS A 77 -5.09 -5.25 0.13
C HIS A 77 -5.74 -3.99 -0.46
N PRO A 78 -7.08 -3.91 -0.44
CA PRO A 78 -7.81 -2.84 -1.07
C PRO A 78 -7.92 -1.63 -0.15
N MET A 79 -8.04 -0.47 -0.76
CA MET A 79 -8.42 0.77 -0.09
C MET A 79 -9.68 1.32 -0.75
N GLY A 80 -10.50 2.01 0.05
CA GLY A 80 -11.78 2.58 -0.40
C GLY A 80 -12.18 3.75 0.48
N TRP A 81 -13.43 4.19 0.33
CA TRP A 81 -14.00 5.30 1.08
C TRP A 81 -15.36 4.86 1.65
N ASP A 82 -15.55 5.02 2.96
CA ASP A 82 -16.89 4.95 3.55
C ASP A 82 -17.54 6.33 3.39
N ALA A 83 -18.24 6.54 2.28
CA ALA A 83 -18.61 7.88 1.81
C ALA A 83 -20.04 8.32 2.18
N PHE A 84 -20.85 7.41 2.70
CA PHE A 84 -22.23 7.71 3.12
C PHE A 84 -22.28 7.97 4.63
N GLY A 85 -23.26 8.78 5.05
CA GLY A 85 -23.49 9.18 6.43
C GLY A 85 -24.80 9.95 6.58
#